data_AF-A0A7C4J5L1-F1
#
_entry.id   AF-A0A7C4J5L1-F1
#
_cell.length_a   1.000
_cell.length_b   1.000
_cell.length_c   1.000
_cell.angle_alpha   90.00
_cell.angle_beta   90.00
_cell.angle_gamma   90.00
#
_symmetry.space_group_name_H-M   'P 1'
#
loop_
_entity.id
_entity.type
_entity.pdbx_description
1 polymer ?
#
loop_
_entity_poly.entity_id
_entity_poly.type
_entity_poly.pdbx_seq_one_letter_code
_entity_poly.pdbx_strand_id
1 'polypeptide(L)'
;MAAGSAVEPIERSEWRRIRRWSLALVIITLLPYGLGAALSTPDQRFGGLLIGLEDQYSYLAKMVQGAHGAWLFQLPYTATPHPPIFLYAFYLLLGKVSALLGLPHVVVYHAARAVLGFITLLVIYRFIAEFAPDRKVRLLAWGLTAVMGGPGWVALLAGQPTLLDSLPLEFIVPEGFTFLMLYTLPHLLLARSLLLLGALGVWRAGQSGSIGLALIAGGAWLLMSIIQPIYSAVALTLAALMVLARSIELRRLAWRSVWAGA
;
A
#
# COMPACT_ATOMS: atom_id res chain seq x y z
N MET A 1 7.62 34.45 -1.58
CA MET A 1 8.73 33.47 -1.53
C MET A 1 9.16 33.35 -0.08
N ALA A 2 8.66 32.34 0.65
CA ALA A 2 9.34 31.93 1.87
C ALA A 2 10.57 31.14 1.42
N ALA A 3 11.76 31.48 1.93
CA ALA A 3 12.94 30.67 1.75
C ALA A 3 12.62 29.26 2.28
N GLY A 4 12.35 28.31 1.38
CA GLY A 4 12.20 26.92 1.77
C GLY A 4 13.52 26.52 2.40
N SER A 5 13.51 26.16 3.69
CA SER A 5 14.67 25.57 4.33
C SER A 5 15.16 24.43 3.44
N ALA A 6 16.44 24.48 3.06
CA ALA A 6 17.01 23.44 2.23
C ALA A 6 16.81 22.09 2.93
N VAL A 7 16.20 21.12 2.24
CA VAL A 7 15.97 19.79 2.79
C VAL A 7 17.33 19.17 3.11
N GLU A 8 17.53 18.81 4.38
CA GLU A 8 18.78 18.21 4.82
C GLU A 8 19.03 16.88 4.09
N PRO A 9 20.26 16.61 3.62
CA PRO A 9 20.59 15.35 2.98
C PRO A 9 20.40 14.16 3.93
N ILE A 10 19.94 13.03 3.38
CA ILE A 10 19.65 11.84 4.18
C ILE A 10 20.95 11.11 4.53
N GLU A 11 21.24 10.99 5.83
CA GLU A 11 22.40 10.23 6.30
C GLU A 11 22.24 8.72 6.10
N ARG A 12 23.36 8.01 5.86
CA ARG A 12 23.39 6.53 5.85
C ARG A 12 22.92 5.91 7.17
N SER A 13 23.16 6.61 8.29
CA SER A 13 22.74 6.19 9.63
C SER A 13 21.21 6.14 9.76
N GLU A 14 20.53 7.08 9.10
CA GLU A 14 19.07 7.24 9.11
C GLU A 14 18.41 6.10 8.34
N TRP A 15 18.88 5.79 7.14
CA TRP A 15 18.40 4.62 6.36
C TRP A 15 18.59 3.29 7.09
N ARG A 16 19.71 3.12 7.80
CA ARG A 16 19.94 1.91 8.61
C ARG A 16 18.91 1.78 9.72
N ARG A 17 18.56 2.90 10.36
CA ARG A 17 17.53 2.95 11.41
C ARG A 17 16.15 2.62 10.85
N ILE A 18 15.76 3.25 9.75
CA ILE A 18 14.46 3.01 9.09
C ILE A 18 14.32 1.54 8.66
N ARG A 19 15.36 0.93 8.08
CA ARG A 19 15.33 -0.50 7.73
C ARG A 19 15.11 -1.38 8.96
N ARG A 20 15.82 -1.13 10.07
CA ARG A 20 15.67 -1.89 11.31
C ARG A 20 14.26 -1.75 11.90
N TRP A 21 13.74 -0.52 11.95
CA TRP A 21 12.39 -0.27 12.46
C TRP A 21 11.30 -0.86 11.56
N SER A 22 11.49 -0.79 10.24
CA SER A 22 10.56 -1.40 9.27
C SER A 22 10.54 -2.92 9.42
N LEU A 23 11.72 -3.54 9.56
CA LEU A 23 11.83 -4.98 9.80
C LEU A 23 11.17 -5.38 11.13
N ALA A 24 11.44 -4.63 12.21
CA ALA A 24 10.82 -4.87 13.51
C ALA A 24 9.29 -4.79 13.43
N LEU A 25 8.75 -3.77 12.75
CA LEU A 25 7.30 -3.60 12.61
C LEU A 25 6.67 -4.75 11.82
N VAL A 26 7.30 -5.18 10.72
CA VAL A 26 6.84 -6.35 9.94
C VAL A 26 6.88 -7.63 10.79
N ILE A 27 7.92 -7.83 11.60
CA ILE A 27 7.99 -8.99 12.50
C ILE A 27 6.86 -8.93 13.53
N ILE A 28 6.62 -7.75 14.13
CA ILE A 28 5.53 -7.54 15.10
C ILE A 28 4.17 -7.90 14.48
N THR A 29 3.89 -7.51 13.23
CA THR A 29 2.62 -7.85 12.57
C THR A 29 2.49 -9.30 12.14
N LEU A 30 3.57 -10.10 12.23
CA LEU A 30 3.54 -11.56 12.03
C LEU A 30 3.31 -12.33 13.34
N LEU A 31 3.64 -11.75 14.50
CA LEU A 31 3.56 -12.45 15.79
C LEU A 31 2.18 -13.03 16.08
N PRO A 32 1.04 -12.31 15.91
CA PRO A 32 -0.27 -12.89 16.21
C PRO A 32 -0.63 -14.08 15.32
N TYR A 33 -0.17 -14.06 14.06
CA TYR A 33 -0.38 -15.16 13.11
C TYR A 33 0.49 -16.37 13.48
N GLY A 34 1.74 -16.15 13.89
CA GLY A 34 2.61 -17.20 14.40
C GLY A 34 2.08 -17.82 15.69
N LEU A 35 1.53 -17.00 16.60
CA LEU A 35 0.88 -17.46 17.81
C LEU A 35 -0.37 -18.29 17.51
N GLY A 36 -1.23 -17.83 16.58
CA GLY A 36 -2.40 -18.60 16.14
C GLY A 36 -2.00 -19.98 15.58
N ALA A 37 -0.93 -20.04 14.80
CA ALA A 37 -0.41 -21.32 14.29
C ALA A 37 0.15 -22.21 15.41
N ALA A 38 0.86 -21.64 16.39
CA ALA A 38 1.42 -22.38 17.52
C ALA A 38 0.36 -22.91 18.50
N LEU A 39 -0.77 -22.20 18.63
CA LEU A 39 -1.90 -22.60 19.48
C LEU A 39 -2.92 -23.50 18.76
N SER A 40 -2.69 -23.81 17.48
CA SER A 40 -3.58 -24.68 16.70
C SER A 40 -3.58 -26.10 17.27
N THR A 41 -4.78 -26.67 17.46
CA THR A 41 -4.96 -28.06 17.92
C THR A 41 -5.62 -28.91 16.84
N PRO A 42 -5.65 -30.25 16.97
CA PRO A 42 -6.38 -31.12 16.05
C PRO A 42 -7.87 -30.77 15.92
N ASP A 43 -8.51 -30.37 17.03
CA ASP A 43 -9.93 -30.01 17.10
C ASP A 43 -10.20 -28.53 16.71
N GLN A 44 -9.20 -27.66 16.82
CA GLN A 44 -9.27 -26.25 16.46
C GLN A 44 -8.10 -25.85 15.57
N ARG A 45 -8.28 -26.00 14.26
CA ARG A 45 -7.25 -25.68 13.27
C ARG A 45 -7.24 -24.20 12.95
N PHE A 46 -6.09 -23.56 13.12
CA PHE A 46 -5.90 -22.18 12.71
C PHE A 46 -5.80 -22.06 11.19
N GLY A 47 -6.71 -21.31 10.57
CA GLY A 47 -6.76 -21.09 9.12
C GLY A 47 -5.68 -20.14 8.58
N GLY A 48 -4.83 -19.58 9.46
CA GLY A 48 -3.76 -18.67 9.08
C GLY A 48 -4.20 -17.21 8.91
N LEU A 49 -5.46 -16.86 9.18
CA LEU A 49 -6.01 -15.51 9.01
C LEU A 49 -6.69 -15.05 10.31
N LEU A 50 -6.63 -13.76 10.62
CA LEU A 50 -7.13 -13.23 11.91
C LEU A 50 -8.26 -12.20 11.81
N ILE A 51 -8.21 -11.29 10.83
CA ILE A 51 -9.21 -10.22 10.68
C ILE A 51 -9.63 -10.07 9.22
N GLY A 52 -10.79 -9.48 8.92
CA GLY A 52 -11.25 -9.36 7.52
C GLY A 52 -11.29 -10.73 6.81
N LEU A 53 -11.76 -11.76 7.52
CA LEU A 53 -11.67 -13.16 7.09
C LEU A 53 -12.34 -13.39 5.74
N GLU A 54 -13.49 -12.75 5.51
CA GLU A 54 -14.27 -12.85 4.28
C GLU A 54 -13.43 -12.46 3.05
N ASP A 55 -12.77 -11.31 3.10
CA ASP A 55 -11.90 -10.83 2.04
C ASP A 55 -10.66 -11.71 1.89
N GLN A 56 -10.00 -12.05 3.00
CA GLN A 56 -8.75 -12.81 2.97
C GLN A 56 -8.95 -14.24 2.44
N TYR A 57 -10.01 -14.95 2.85
CA TYR A 57 -10.36 -16.25 2.26
C TYR A 57 -10.75 -16.11 0.79
N SER A 58 -11.44 -15.03 0.42
CA SER A 58 -11.74 -14.73 -0.98
C SER A 58 -10.45 -14.53 -1.80
N TYR A 59 -9.39 -13.95 -1.23
CA TYR A 59 -8.08 -13.82 -1.90
C TYR A 59 -7.33 -15.15 -2.00
N LEU A 60 -7.35 -15.97 -0.95
CA LEU A 60 -6.78 -17.33 -1.01
C LEU A 60 -7.48 -18.18 -2.08
N ALA A 61 -8.80 -18.08 -2.23
CA ALA A 61 -9.53 -18.76 -3.30
C ALA A 61 -9.09 -18.33 -4.71
N LYS A 62 -8.72 -17.05 -4.89
CA LYS A 62 -8.14 -16.55 -6.15
C LYS A 62 -6.74 -17.10 -6.36
N MET A 63 -5.93 -17.21 -5.30
CA MET A 63 -4.63 -17.89 -5.37
C MET A 63 -4.78 -19.36 -5.81
N VAL A 64 -5.81 -20.07 -5.34
CA VAL A 64 -6.11 -21.43 -5.80
C VAL A 64 -6.35 -21.48 -7.32
N GLN A 65 -7.15 -20.55 -7.88
CA GLN A 65 -7.35 -20.48 -9.33
C GLN A 65 -6.02 -20.22 -10.07
N GLY A 66 -5.21 -19.30 -9.57
CA GLY A 66 -3.90 -18.98 -10.13
C GLY A 66 -2.94 -20.17 -10.14
N ALA A 67 -2.91 -20.93 -9.04
CA ALA A 67 -2.14 -22.16 -8.87
C ALA A 67 -2.54 -23.25 -9.86
N HIS A 68 -3.84 -23.34 -10.20
CA HIS A 68 -4.36 -24.22 -11.25
C HIS A 68 -4.20 -23.66 -12.68
N GLY A 69 -3.36 -22.64 -12.87
CA GLY A 69 -3.00 -22.15 -14.19
C GLY A 69 -3.83 -20.97 -14.70
N ALA A 70 -4.87 -20.52 -14.00
CA ALA A 70 -5.70 -19.41 -14.46
C ALA A 70 -4.89 -18.10 -14.58
N TRP A 71 -5.10 -17.37 -15.67
CA TRP A 71 -4.58 -16.01 -15.90
C TRP A 71 -5.67 -14.94 -15.81
N LEU A 72 -6.92 -15.36 -15.97
CA LEU A 72 -8.11 -14.55 -15.86
C LEU A 72 -8.95 -15.12 -14.70
N PHE A 73 -9.61 -14.24 -13.96
CA PHE A 73 -10.44 -14.60 -12.82
C PHE A 73 -11.82 -15.07 -13.30
N GLN A 74 -12.25 -16.22 -12.79
CA GLN A 74 -13.63 -16.69 -12.92
C GLN A 74 -14.30 -16.61 -11.54
N LEU A 75 -15.48 -16.00 -11.46
CA LEU A 75 -16.28 -16.00 -10.24
C LEU A 75 -16.97 -17.37 -10.12
N PRO A 76 -16.66 -18.20 -9.11
CA PRO A 76 -17.19 -19.56 -9.04
C PRO A 76 -18.63 -19.64 -8.50
N TYR A 77 -19.10 -18.59 -7.81
CA TYR A 77 -20.39 -18.60 -7.09
C TYR A 77 -21.40 -17.64 -7.72
N THR A 78 -21.68 -17.81 -9.02
CA THR A 78 -22.74 -17.07 -9.73
C THR A 78 -23.57 -18.01 -10.59
N ALA A 79 -24.89 -17.80 -10.59
CA ALA A 79 -25.82 -18.56 -11.42
C ALA A 79 -25.77 -18.14 -12.90
N THR A 80 -25.30 -16.91 -13.17
CA THR A 80 -25.20 -16.37 -14.53
C THR A 80 -23.84 -16.73 -15.13
N PRO A 81 -23.80 -17.49 -16.24
CA PRO A 81 -22.55 -17.76 -16.95
C PRO A 81 -21.93 -16.45 -17.43
N HIS A 82 -20.62 -16.32 -17.26
CA HIS A 82 -19.86 -15.20 -17.78
C HIS A 82 -18.45 -15.65 -18.14
N PRO A 83 -17.81 -14.99 -19.12
CA PRO A 83 -16.40 -15.27 -19.43
C PRO A 83 -15.49 -14.84 -18.27
N PRO A 84 -14.30 -15.45 -18.16
CA PRO A 84 -13.30 -15.02 -17.18
C PRO A 84 -12.74 -13.65 -17.56
N ILE A 85 -12.39 -12.84 -16.57
CA ILE A 85 -11.98 -11.44 -16.76
C ILE A 85 -10.63 -11.13 -16.12
N PHE A 86 -9.97 -10.08 -16.60
CA PHE A 86 -8.71 -9.62 -16.04
C PHE A 86 -8.93 -8.83 -14.74
N LEU A 87 -9.15 -9.57 -13.65
CA LEU A 87 -9.24 -9.05 -12.29
C LEU A 87 -8.39 -9.89 -11.34
N TYR A 88 -7.99 -9.28 -10.22
CA TYR A 88 -7.22 -9.93 -9.17
C TYR A 88 -5.91 -10.59 -9.64
N ALA A 89 -5.32 -10.06 -10.72
CA ALA A 89 -4.08 -10.57 -11.31
C ALA A 89 -2.98 -10.74 -10.25
N PHE A 90 -2.90 -9.82 -9.28
CA PHE A 90 -1.99 -9.93 -8.14
C PHE A 90 -2.11 -11.28 -7.39
N TYR A 91 -3.32 -11.70 -7.05
CA TYR A 91 -3.55 -12.96 -6.32
C TYR A 91 -3.45 -14.19 -7.22
N LEU A 92 -3.85 -14.09 -8.49
CA LEU A 92 -3.60 -15.17 -9.46
C LEU A 92 -2.10 -15.44 -9.59
N LEU A 93 -1.27 -14.39 -9.67
CA LEU A 93 0.19 -14.50 -9.72
C LEU A 93 0.77 -15.08 -8.43
N LEU A 94 0.31 -14.66 -7.24
CA LEU A 94 0.74 -15.28 -5.98
C LEU A 94 0.37 -16.77 -5.90
N GLY A 95 -0.78 -17.15 -6.46
CA GLY A 95 -1.16 -18.55 -6.63
C GLY A 95 -0.16 -19.36 -7.44
N LYS A 96 0.28 -18.81 -8.59
CA LYS A 96 1.33 -19.43 -9.41
C LYS A 96 2.66 -19.53 -8.68
N VAL A 97 3.05 -18.51 -7.93
CA VAL A 97 4.25 -18.55 -7.07
C VAL A 97 4.14 -19.67 -6.04
N SER A 98 2.96 -19.84 -5.44
CA SER A 98 2.68 -20.93 -4.50
C SER A 98 2.86 -22.30 -5.15
N ALA A 99 2.30 -22.51 -6.35
CA ALA A 99 2.44 -23.75 -7.09
C ALA A 99 3.90 -24.02 -7.49
N LEU A 100 4.62 -22.99 -7.97
CA LEU A 100 6.02 -23.09 -8.37
C LEU A 100 6.94 -23.47 -7.20
N LEU A 101 6.69 -22.92 -6.01
CA LEU A 101 7.50 -23.17 -4.82
C LEU A 101 7.05 -24.40 -4.02
N GLY A 102 5.90 -25.00 -4.34
CA GLY A 102 5.29 -26.07 -3.55
C GLY A 102 4.89 -25.64 -2.13
N LEU A 103 4.68 -24.34 -1.90
CA LEU A 103 4.35 -23.79 -0.59
C LEU A 103 2.83 -23.63 -0.43
N PRO A 104 2.30 -23.71 0.82
CA PRO A 104 0.90 -23.38 1.09
C PRO A 104 0.57 -21.93 0.71
N HIS A 105 -0.62 -21.69 0.15
CA HIS A 105 -1.07 -20.35 -0.28
C HIS A 105 -0.98 -19.32 0.84
N VAL A 106 -1.35 -19.70 2.07
CA VAL A 106 -1.30 -18.81 3.24
C VAL A 106 0.12 -18.39 3.62
N VAL A 107 1.10 -19.28 3.42
CA VAL A 107 2.53 -18.97 3.66
C VAL A 107 3.01 -17.95 2.62
N VAL A 108 2.69 -18.17 1.34
CA VAL A 108 3.04 -17.22 0.26
C VAL A 108 2.33 -15.88 0.44
N TYR A 109 1.08 -15.89 0.88
CA TYR A 109 0.32 -14.68 1.23
C TYR A 109 1.03 -13.86 2.30
N HIS A 110 1.44 -14.48 3.42
CA HIS A 110 2.16 -13.78 4.48
C HIS A 110 3.58 -13.39 4.09
N ALA A 111 4.27 -14.17 3.27
CA ALA A 111 5.57 -13.80 2.73
C ALA A 111 5.45 -12.54 1.85
N ALA A 112 4.45 -12.50 0.96
CA ALA A 112 4.14 -11.33 0.16
C ALA A 112 3.79 -10.13 1.05
N ARG A 113 2.98 -10.31 2.09
CA ARG A 113 2.65 -9.27 3.07
C ARG A 113 3.89 -8.73 3.78
N ALA A 114 4.79 -9.60 4.22
CA ALA A 114 6.02 -9.20 4.91
C ALA A 114 6.98 -8.42 3.99
N VAL A 115 7.23 -8.94 2.78
CA VAL A 115 8.12 -8.31 1.80
C VAL A 115 7.56 -6.97 1.34
N LEU A 116 6.29 -6.93 0.94
CA LEU A 116 5.65 -5.69 0.48
C LEU A 116 5.47 -4.71 1.64
N GLY A 117 5.21 -5.18 2.85
CA GLY A 117 5.14 -4.32 4.03
C GLY A 117 6.46 -3.63 4.33
N PHE A 118 7.56 -4.37 4.25
CA PHE A 118 8.89 -3.80 4.38
C PHE A 118 9.18 -2.75 3.30
N ILE A 119 8.90 -3.08 2.02
CA ILE A 119 9.09 -2.15 0.89
C ILE A 119 8.25 -0.88 1.10
N THR A 120 6.97 -1.01 1.44
CA THR A 120 6.06 0.11 1.64
C THR A 120 6.54 1.05 2.74
N LEU A 121 7.08 0.52 3.85
CA LEU A 121 7.64 1.35 4.92
C LEU A 121 8.88 2.14 4.47
N LEU A 122 9.72 1.57 3.60
CA LEU A 122 10.85 2.29 3.01
C LEU A 122 10.38 3.36 2.01
N VAL A 123 9.35 3.06 1.20
CA VAL A 123 8.76 3.99 0.25
C VAL A 123 8.10 5.17 0.97
N ILE A 124 7.36 4.92 2.05
CA ILE A 124 6.78 5.97 2.90
C ILE A 124 7.88 6.90 3.41
N TYR A 125 8.96 6.34 3.98
CA TYR A 125 10.07 7.16 4.44
C TYR A 125 10.70 7.97 3.30
N ARG A 126 10.92 7.35 2.13
CA ARG A 126 11.48 8.03 0.96
C ARG A 126 10.60 9.19 0.51
N PHE A 127 9.29 9.01 0.51
CA PHE A 127 8.32 10.03 0.13
C PHE A 127 8.35 11.19 1.14
N ILE A 128 8.28 10.90 2.44
CA ILE A 128 8.37 11.90 3.52
C ILE A 128 9.67 12.71 3.41
N ALA A 129 10.79 12.02 3.18
CA ALA A 129 12.10 12.65 3.09
C ALA A 129 12.27 13.59 1.89
N GLU A 130 11.40 13.53 0.88
CA GLU A 130 11.41 14.51 -0.22
C GLU A 130 10.90 15.89 0.24
N PHE A 131 10.00 15.93 1.23
CA PHE A 131 9.26 17.14 1.59
C PHE A 131 9.54 17.64 3.01
N ALA A 132 10.01 16.77 3.91
CA ALA A 132 10.27 17.13 5.30
C ALA A 132 11.65 17.80 5.47
N PRO A 133 11.73 18.91 6.24
CA PRO A 133 12.91 19.78 6.27
C PRO A 133 14.12 19.15 6.97
N ASP A 134 13.88 18.45 8.08
CA ASP A 134 14.94 17.91 8.94
C ASP A 134 14.67 16.46 9.37
N ARG A 135 15.70 15.83 9.92
CA ARG A 135 15.66 14.44 10.39
C ARG A 135 14.58 14.17 11.44
N LYS A 136 14.33 15.08 12.38
CA LYS A 136 13.37 14.84 13.46
C LYS A 136 11.96 14.78 12.90
N VAL A 137 11.62 15.71 12.00
CA VAL A 137 10.32 15.71 11.31
C VAL A 137 10.15 14.45 10.46
N ARG A 138 11.18 14.02 9.72
CA ARG A 138 11.14 12.78 8.95
C ARG A 138 10.83 11.55 9.80
N LEU A 139 11.53 11.39 10.92
CA LEU A 139 11.35 10.24 11.80
C LEU A 139 9.99 10.26 12.52
N LEU A 140 9.53 11.44 12.96
CA LEU A 140 8.23 11.60 13.58
C LEU A 140 7.10 11.29 12.59
N ALA A 141 7.12 11.90 11.40
CA ALA A 141 6.13 11.67 10.36
C ALA A 141 6.09 10.20 9.90
N TRP A 142 7.26 9.56 9.79
CA TRP A 142 7.35 8.13 9.47
C TRP A 142 6.73 7.28 10.59
N GLY A 143 7.09 7.54 11.85
CA GLY A 143 6.55 6.82 13.00
C GLY A 143 5.02 6.93 13.11
N LEU A 144 4.49 8.16 12.97
CA LEU A 144 3.05 8.40 12.94
C LEU A 144 2.39 7.66 11.76
N THR A 145 2.95 7.77 10.56
CA THR A 145 2.35 7.12 9.38
C THR A 145 2.40 5.59 9.45
N ALA A 146 3.47 5.02 10.01
CA ALA A 146 3.70 3.58 10.07
C ALA A 146 2.92 2.89 11.20
N VAL A 147 2.83 3.53 12.37
CA VAL A 147 2.31 2.92 13.61
C VAL A 147 0.94 3.45 14.00
N MET A 148 0.62 4.71 13.68
CA MET A 148 -0.62 5.31 14.15
C MET A 148 -1.82 4.68 13.43
N GLY A 149 -2.56 3.86 14.17
CA GLY A 149 -3.86 3.34 13.78
C GLY A 149 -4.97 4.26 14.26
N GLY A 150 -4.87 5.58 14.05
CA GLY A 150 -5.92 6.55 14.37
C GLY A 150 -6.22 6.81 15.88
N PRO A 151 -7.12 7.77 16.18
CA PRO A 151 -7.49 8.18 17.54
C PRO A 151 -8.50 7.26 18.24
N GLY A 152 -9.14 6.35 17.52
CA GLY A 152 -10.08 5.32 18.00
C GLY A 152 -9.48 4.36 19.02
N TRP A 153 -8.16 4.21 19.10
CA TRP A 153 -7.51 3.56 20.25
C TRP A 153 -7.80 4.27 21.57
N VAL A 154 -7.90 5.61 21.57
CA VAL A 154 -8.26 6.38 22.77
C VAL A 154 -9.71 6.09 23.16
N ALA A 155 -10.63 6.05 22.20
CA ALA A 155 -12.02 5.69 22.45
C ALA A 155 -12.14 4.27 23.01
N LEU A 156 -11.42 3.30 22.41
CA LEU A 156 -11.37 1.92 22.88
C LEU A 156 -10.84 1.82 24.32
N LEU A 157 -9.73 2.50 24.64
CA LEU A 157 -9.15 2.52 25.99
C LEU A 157 -10.04 3.27 26.99
N ALA A 158 -10.87 4.21 26.53
CA ALA A 158 -11.89 4.88 27.34
C ALA A 158 -13.17 4.04 27.53
N GLY A 159 -13.18 2.77 27.09
CA GLY A 159 -14.34 1.89 27.20
C GLY A 159 -15.45 2.18 26.18
N GLN A 160 -15.17 2.96 25.15
CA GLN A 160 -16.08 3.28 24.04
C GLN A 160 -15.56 2.61 22.75
N PRO A 161 -15.80 1.29 22.57
CA PRO A 161 -15.28 0.55 21.42
C PRO A 161 -15.89 1.02 20.09
N THR A 162 -17.02 1.71 20.14
CA THR A 162 -17.74 2.23 18.97
C THR A 162 -17.87 3.74 19.05
N LEU A 163 -17.68 4.41 17.91
CA LEU A 163 -17.97 5.82 17.71
C LEU A 163 -19.09 5.92 16.66
N LEU A 164 -20.16 6.65 16.97
CA LEU A 164 -21.33 6.80 16.09
C LEU A 164 -21.87 5.43 15.61
N ASP A 165 -22.04 4.48 16.53
CA ASP A 165 -22.53 3.12 16.27
C ASP A 165 -21.67 2.28 15.29
N SER A 166 -20.42 2.68 15.08
CA SER A 166 -19.47 1.97 14.21
C SER A 166 -18.12 1.77 14.89
N LEU A 167 -17.37 0.76 14.47
CA LEU A 167 -15.96 0.67 14.84
C LEU A 167 -15.20 1.86 14.23
N PRO A 168 -14.24 2.45 14.96
CA PRO A 168 -13.34 3.45 14.40
C PRO A 168 -12.71 3.02 13.07
N LEU A 169 -12.55 3.96 12.14
CA LEU A 169 -12.13 3.70 10.75
C LEU A 169 -10.79 2.96 10.66
N GLU A 170 -9.88 3.18 11.59
CA GLU A 170 -8.61 2.49 11.75
C GLU A 170 -8.68 0.98 11.95
N PHE A 171 -9.85 0.47 12.34
CA PHE A 171 -10.08 -0.96 12.55
C PHE A 171 -10.78 -1.61 11.35
N ILE A 172 -11.34 -0.81 10.43
CA ILE A 172 -12.17 -1.32 9.34
C ILE A 172 -11.74 -0.86 7.93
N VAL A 173 -11.00 0.25 7.80
CA VAL A 173 -10.56 0.82 6.51
C VAL A 173 -9.04 0.68 6.36
N PRO A 174 -8.53 -0.45 5.84
CA PRO A 174 -7.09 -0.65 5.66
C PRO A 174 -6.47 0.40 4.73
N GLU A 175 -7.22 0.94 3.76
CA GLU A 175 -6.75 1.99 2.86
C GLU A 175 -6.34 3.27 3.60
N GLY A 176 -6.95 3.57 4.74
CA GLY A 176 -6.64 4.76 5.53
C GLY A 176 -5.37 4.63 6.38
N PHE A 177 -5.04 3.40 6.81
CA PHE A 177 -4.10 3.20 7.92
C PHE A 177 -3.03 2.15 7.60
N THR A 178 -1.76 2.59 7.58
CA THR A 178 -0.63 1.73 7.19
C THR A 178 -0.50 0.50 8.06
N PHE A 179 -0.65 0.65 9.38
CA PHE A 179 -0.52 -0.47 10.31
C PHE A 179 -1.55 -1.56 10.00
N LEU A 180 -2.80 -1.18 9.71
CA LEU A 180 -3.85 -2.15 9.36
C LEU A 180 -3.53 -2.87 8.04
N MET A 181 -3.02 -2.19 7.01
CA MET A 181 -2.58 -2.88 5.79
C MET A 181 -1.41 -3.82 6.05
N LEU A 182 -0.41 -3.40 6.83
CA LEU A 182 0.73 -4.24 7.21
C LEU A 182 0.26 -5.50 7.93
N TYR A 183 -0.83 -5.37 8.67
CA TYR A 183 -1.45 -6.48 9.37
C TYR A 183 -2.25 -7.42 8.46
N THR A 184 -2.69 -6.98 7.28
CA THR A 184 -3.72 -7.70 6.51
C THR A 184 -3.37 -7.93 5.05
N LEU A 185 -3.30 -6.87 4.22
CA LEU A 185 -3.53 -6.96 2.79
C LEU A 185 -2.26 -6.64 1.95
N PRO A 186 -1.60 -7.65 1.35
CA PRO A 186 -0.38 -7.44 0.56
C PRO A 186 -0.59 -6.58 -0.70
N HIS A 187 -1.72 -6.72 -1.38
CA HIS A 187 -1.99 -5.95 -2.60
C HIS A 187 -2.12 -4.44 -2.33
N LEU A 188 -2.70 -4.04 -1.19
CA LEU A 188 -2.79 -2.63 -0.77
C LEU A 188 -1.41 -2.05 -0.45
N LEU A 189 -0.51 -2.85 0.12
CA LEU A 189 0.87 -2.44 0.37
C LEU A 189 1.58 -2.12 -0.95
N LEU A 190 1.46 -3.00 -1.96
CA LEU A 190 2.01 -2.75 -3.29
C LEU A 190 1.37 -1.53 -3.96
N ALA A 191 0.03 -1.43 -3.94
CA ALA A 191 -0.69 -0.31 -4.53
C ALA A 191 -0.28 1.04 -3.90
N ARG A 192 -0.11 1.10 -2.57
CA ARG A 192 0.34 2.30 -1.87
C ARG A 192 1.79 2.66 -2.19
N SER A 193 2.67 1.66 -2.30
CA SER A 193 4.05 1.90 -2.76
C SER A 193 4.08 2.54 -4.15
N LEU A 194 3.30 1.99 -5.09
CA LEU A 194 3.20 2.52 -6.45
C LEU A 194 2.55 3.90 -6.51
N LEU A 195 1.54 4.17 -5.68
CA LEU A 195 0.92 5.48 -5.55
C LEU A 195 1.96 6.54 -5.14
N LEU A 196 2.72 6.26 -4.07
CA LEU A 196 3.71 7.20 -3.52
C LEU A 196 4.91 7.39 -4.47
N LEU A 197 5.41 6.30 -5.08
CA LEU A 197 6.49 6.38 -6.06
C LEU A 197 6.06 7.13 -7.32
N GLY A 198 4.84 6.90 -7.81
CA GLY A 198 4.29 7.65 -8.93
C GLY A 198 4.11 9.13 -8.59
N ALA A 199 3.61 9.47 -7.39
CA ALA A 199 3.50 10.86 -6.95
C ALA A 199 4.86 11.56 -6.88
N LEU A 200 5.88 10.88 -6.35
CA LEU A 200 7.26 11.37 -6.33
C LEU A 200 7.84 11.53 -7.74
N GLY A 201 7.52 10.59 -8.64
CA GLY A 201 7.94 10.63 -10.04
C GLY A 201 7.32 11.81 -10.79
N VAL A 202 6.01 12.05 -10.64
CA VAL A 202 5.32 13.23 -11.22
C VAL A 202 5.92 14.52 -10.68
N TRP A 203 6.13 14.62 -9.36
CA TRP A 203 6.75 15.78 -8.73
C TRP A 203 8.13 16.10 -9.31
N ARG A 204 8.99 15.08 -9.46
CA ARG A 204 10.35 15.23 -10.02
C ARG A 204 10.35 15.48 -11.51
N ALA A 205 9.42 14.89 -12.26
CA ALA A 205 9.23 15.18 -13.67
C ALA A 205 8.84 16.64 -13.88
N GLY A 206 7.94 17.19 -13.05
CA GLY A 206 7.54 18.60 -13.10
C GLY A 206 8.69 19.58 -12.83
N GLN A 207 9.65 19.21 -11.98
CA GLN A 207 10.85 20.02 -11.70
C GLN A 207 11.91 19.93 -12.80
N SER A 208 12.13 18.73 -13.34
CA SER A 208 13.20 18.48 -14.32
C SER A 208 12.77 18.64 -15.78
N GLY A 209 11.46 18.67 -16.06
CA GLY A 209 10.91 18.57 -17.42
C GLY A 209 11.06 17.17 -18.05
N SER A 210 11.49 16.15 -17.30
CA SER A 210 11.78 14.83 -17.85
C SER A 210 10.51 14.05 -18.20
N ILE A 211 10.28 13.83 -19.49
CA ILE A 211 9.18 12.98 -19.98
C ILE A 211 9.35 11.52 -19.58
N GLY A 212 10.60 11.02 -19.52
CA GLY A 212 10.89 9.65 -19.10
C GLY A 212 10.43 9.39 -17.66
N LEU A 213 10.71 10.33 -16.74
CA LEU A 213 10.22 10.25 -15.37
C LEU A 213 8.69 10.32 -15.29
N ALA A 214 8.06 11.17 -16.11
CA ALA A 214 6.60 11.25 -16.18
C ALA A 214 5.97 9.93 -16.67
N LEU A 215 6.55 9.29 -17.69
CA LEU A 215 6.08 8.00 -18.20
C LEU A 215 6.25 6.88 -17.17
N ILE A 216 7.38 6.82 -16.47
CA ILE A 216 7.60 5.84 -15.39
C ILE A 216 6.58 6.06 -14.26
N ALA A 217 6.33 7.31 -13.87
CA ALA A 217 5.35 7.67 -12.86
C ALA A 217 3.92 7.28 -13.26
N GLY A 218 3.53 7.58 -14.51
CA GLY A 218 2.26 7.18 -15.10
C GLY A 218 2.10 5.66 -15.15
N GLY A 219 3.15 4.93 -15.54
CA GLY A 219 3.17 3.47 -15.51
C GLY A 219 2.98 2.89 -14.11
N ALA A 220 3.61 3.49 -13.09
CA ALA A 220 3.40 3.10 -11.69
C ALA A 220 1.95 3.30 -11.24
N TRP A 221 1.33 4.44 -11.60
CA TRP A 221 -0.07 4.70 -11.30
C TRP A 221 -1.03 3.81 -12.09
N LEU A 222 -0.74 3.50 -13.35
CA LEU A 222 -1.53 2.54 -14.12
C LEU A 222 -1.52 1.15 -13.48
N LEU A 223 -0.33 0.65 -13.09
CA LEU A 223 -0.20 -0.62 -12.40
C LEU A 223 -0.93 -0.62 -11.04
N MET A 224 -0.81 0.48 -10.30
CA MET A 224 -1.54 0.69 -9.06
C MET A 224 -3.06 0.64 -9.28
N SER A 225 -3.58 1.29 -10.32
CA SER A 225 -5.02 1.28 -10.67
C SER A 225 -5.52 -0.12 -11.05
N ILE A 226 -4.71 -0.93 -11.71
CA ILE A 226 -5.05 -2.33 -12.00
C ILE A 226 -5.15 -3.17 -10.72
N ILE A 227 -4.28 -2.90 -9.73
CA ILE A 227 -4.25 -3.64 -8.46
C ILE A 227 -5.36 -3.17 -7.51
N GLN A 228 -5.53 -1.85 -7.38
CA GLN A 228 -6.45 -1.21 -6.44
C GLN A 228 -7.11 0.01 -7.10
N PRO A 229 -8.22 -0.18 -7.84
CA PRO A 229 -8.84 0.86 -8.65
C PRO A 229 -9.24 2.12 -7.87
N ILE A 230 -9.65 1.99 -6.61
CA ILE A 230 -10.09 3.13 -5.78
C ILE A 230 -8.96 4.17 -5.57
N TYR A 231 -7.70 3.77 -5.61
CA TYR A 231 -6.57 4.71 -5.52
C TYR A 231 -6.39 5.57 -6.78
N SER A 232 -7.02 5.20 -7.91
CA SER A 232 -7.01 6.02 -9.13
C SER A 232 -7.63 7.40 -8.88
N ALA A 233 -8.71 7.46 -8.08
CA ALA A 233 -9.33 8.74 -7.71
C ALA A 233 -8.36 9.64 -6.95
N VAL A 234 -7.57 9.06 -6.03
CA VAL A 234 -6.54 9.78 -5.28
C VAL A 234 -5.43 10.26 -6.22
N ALA A 235 -4.92 9.39 -7.09
CA ALA A 235 -3.87 9.74 -8.05
C ALA A 235 -4.29 10.87 -9.00
N LEU A 236 -5.50 10.78 -9.56
CA LEU A 236 -6.06 11.83 -10.43
C LEU A 236 -6.28 13.15 -9.68
N THR A 237 -6.74 13.08 -8.43
CA THR A 237 -6.89 14.27 -7.58
C THR A 237 -5.54 14.93 -7.32
N LEU A 238 -4.51 14.14 -6.97
CA LEU A 238 -3.15 14.65 -6.77
C LEU A 238 -2.60 15.31 -8.04
N ALA A 239 -2.78 14.67 -9.20
CA ALA A 239 -2.36 15.23 -10.48
C ALA A 239 -3.07 16.55 -10.79
N ALA A 240 -4.40 16.59 -10.59
CA ALA A 240 -5.19 17.79 -10.81
C ALA A 240 -4.76 18.94 -9.89
N LEU A 241 -4.52 18.67 -8.60
CA LEU A 241 -4.04 19.66 -7.64
C LEU A 241 -2.63 20.16 -8.01
N MET A 242 -1.74 19.28 -8.47
CA MET A 242 -0.40 19.68 -8.93
C MET A 242 -0.47 20.59 -10.17
N VAL A 243 -1.30 20.25 -11.16
CA VAL A 243 -1.52 21.09 -12.35
C VAL A 243 -2.14 22.43 -11.98
N LEU A 244 -3.11 22.43 -11.06
CA LEU A 244 -3.76 23.65 -10.57
C LEU A 244 -2.76 24.55 -9.84
N ALA A 245 -2.00 24.01 -8.89
CA ALA A 245 -0.97 24.76 -8.16
C ALA A 245 0.06 25.38 -9.11
N ARG A 246 0.51 24.61 -10.11
CA ARG A 246 1.45 25.11 -11.12
C ARG A 246 0.83 26.16 -12.03
N SER A 247 -0.44 26.02 -12.38
CA SER A 247 -1.16 27.01 -13.21
C SER A 247 -1.35 28.34 -12.47
N ILE A 248 -1.62 28.28 -11.17
CA ILE A 248 -1.69 29.46 -10.31
C ILE A 248 -0.33 30.15 -10.23
N GLU A 249 0.74 29.38 -10.00
CA GLU A 249 2.11 29.90 -9.93
C GLU A 249 2.54 30.59 -11.23
N LEU A 250 2.22 29.98 -12.38
CA LEU A 250 2.55 30.52 -13.70
C LEU A 250 1.59 31.62 -14.17
N ARG A 251 0.52 31.92 -13.41
CA ARG A 251 -0.62 32.79 -13.81
C ARG A 251 -1.17 32.48 -15.21
N ARG A 252 -1.03 31.23 -15.64
CA ARG A 252 -1.44 30.72 -16.96
C ARG A 252 -1.85 29.27 -16.79
N LEU A 253 -2.85 28.84 -17.55
CA LEU A 253 -3.28 27.43 -17.60
C LEU A 253 -2.11 26.56 -18.10
N ALA A 254 -1.49 25.80 -17.20
CA ALA A 254 -0.28 25.02 -17.44
C ALA A 254 -0.54 23.72 -18.24
N TRP A 255 -1.76 23.47 -18.72
CA TRP A 255 -2.04 22.26 -19.51
C TRP A 255 -1.30 22.27 -20.87
N ARG A 256 -0.93 23.44 -21.39
CA ARG A 256 -0.16 23.57 -22.65
C ARG A 256 1.30 23.14 -22.53
N SER A 257 1.91 23.16 -21.33
CA SER A 257 3.28 22.68 -21.12
C SER A 257 3.40 21.16 -21.08
N VAL A 258 2.28 20.43 -21.07
CA VAL A 258 2.26 18.96 -21.23
C VAL A 258 2.60 18.56 -22.67
N TRP A 259 2.44 19.46 -23.64
CA TRP A 259 2.67 19.22 -25.07
C TRP A 259 3.86 19.99 -25.66
N ALA A 260 4.37 21.02 -24.97
CA ALA A 260 5.43 21.89 -25.49
C ALA A 260 6.85 21.36 -25.22
N GLY A 261 7.02 20.04 -25.32
CA GLY A 261 8.30 19.33 -25.24
C GLY A 261 8.48 18.43 -26.44
N ALA A 262 8.41 19.01 -27.64
CA ALA A 262 8.86 18.46 -28.91
C ALA A 262 9.47 19.61 -29.72
#